data_AF-A0AAD2SRD8-F1
#
_entry.id   AF-A0AAD2SRD8-F1
#
_cell.length_a   1.000
_cell.length_b   1.000
_cell.length_c   1.000
_cell.angle_alpha   90.00
_cell.angle_beta   90.00
_cell.angle_gamma   90.00
#
_symmetry.space_group_name_H-M   'P 1'
#
loop_
_entity.id
_entity.type
_entity.pdbx_description
1 polymer ?
#
loop_
_entity_poly.entity_id
_entity_poly.type
_entity_poly.pdbx_seq_one_letter_code
_entity_poly.pdbx_strand_id
1 'polypeptide(L)'
;MKIVKAAIAGTLESSDLVVKVSPGEEGLEITIRSEVFKQFGEQIAAVVKETLAALNVTQGEIVIEDKGALDCVIRARLQAAILRGADRTDIVWEKIS
;
A
#
# COMPACT_ATOMS: atom_id res chain seq x y z
N MET A 1 8.04 7.00 -8.42
CA MET A 1 8.43 6.96 -7.00
C MET A 1 9.07 5.60 -6.72
N LYS A 2 10.15 5.58 -5.95
CA LYS A 2 10.85 4.35 -5.58
C LYS A 2 10.86 4.22 -4.06
N ILE A 3 10.73 3.02 -3.53
CA ILE A 3 10.91 2.74 -2.10
C ILE A 3 12.42 2.68 -1.83
N VAL A 4 12.91 3.56 -0.94
CA VAL A 4 14.33 3.70 -0.60
C VAL A 4 14.66 3.18 0.80
N LYS A 5 13.65 3.03 1.67
CA LYS A 5 13.79 2.43 3.00
C LYS A 5 12.59 1.59 3.37
N ALA A 6 12.81 0.64 4.28
CA ALA A 6 11.73 -0.16 4.83
C ALA A 6 10.80 0.70 5.69
N ALA A 7 9.49 0.52 5.54
CA ALA A 7 8.48 1.22 6.34
C ALA A 7 7.23 0.36 6.54
N ILE A 8 6.51 0.61 7.63
CA ILE A 8 5.28 -0.10 7.99
C ILE A 8 4.17 0.91 8.28
N ALA A 9 2.93 0.57 7.93
CA ALA A 9 1.73 1.33 8.30
C ALA A 9 0.57 0.42 8.69
N GLY A 10 -0.22 0.84 9.68
CA GLY A 10 -1.44 0.17 10.13
C GLY A 10 -1.20 -0.90 11.20
N THR A 11 -2.25 -1.68 11.50
CA THR A 11 -2.27 -2.70 12.55
C THR A 11 -2.99 -3.97 12.08
N LEU A 12 -2.75 -5.11 12.74
CA LEU A 12 -3.46 -6.38 12.48
C LEU A 12 -4.75 -6.49 13.30
N GLU A 13 -5.48 -5.39 13.41
CA GLU A 13 -6.78 -5.33 14.06
C GLU A 13 -7.91 -5.53 13.04
N SER A 14 -9.10 -5.91 13.53
CA SER A 14 -10.28 -6.05 12.68
C SER A 14 -10.58 -4.75 11.94
N SER A 15 -10.92 -4.84 10.66
CA SER A 15 -11.21 -3.70 9.78
C SER A 15 -10.02 -2.75 9.52
N ASP A 16 -8.79 -3.15 9.85
CA ASP A 16 -7.55 -2.48 9.45
C ASP A 16 -6.63 -3.47 8.70
N LEU A 17 -5.52 -2.96 8.18
CA LEU A 17 -4.51 -3.70 7.45
C LEU A 17 -3.11 -3.24 7.87
N VAL A 18 -2.14 -4.15 7.77
CA VAL A 18 -0.72 -3.79 7.84
C VAL A 18 -0.15 -3.77 6.42
N VAL A 19 0.47 -2.64 6.07
CA VAL A 19 1.26 -2.49 4.86
C VAL A 19 2.72 -2.39 5.24
N LYS A 20 3.54 -3.27 4.66
CA LYS A 20 5.00 -3.25 4.76
C LYS A 20 5.56 -2.92 3.39
N VAL A 21 6.49 -1.99 3.33
CA VAL A 21 7.23 -1.66 2.11
C VAL A 21 8.72 -1.83 2.34
N SER A 22 9.43 -2.33 1.34
CA SER A 22 10.88 -2.52 1.33
C SER A 22 11.46 -2.05 -0.01
N PRO A 23 12.74 -1.61 -0.03
CA PRO A 23 13.46 -1.44 -1.29
C PRO A 23 13.52 -2.77 -2.04
N GLY A 24 13.25 -2.74 -3.34
CA GLY A 24 13.33 -3.90 -4.24
C GLY A 24 14.40 -3.69 -5.30
N GLU A 25 15.01 -4.77 -5.78
CA GLU A 25 16.09 -4.72 -6.77
C GLU A 25 15.55 -4.35 -8.16
N GLU A 26 14.48 -5.00 -8.63
CA GLU A 26 13.87 -4.74 -9.94
C GLU A 26 12.34 -4.74 -9.86
N GLY A 27 11.72 -3.72 -10.47
CA GLY A 27 10.27 -3.63 -10.60
C GLY A 27 9.52 -3.44 -9.28
N LEU A 28 8.20 -3.63 -9.36
CA LEU A 28 7.27 -3.50 -8.25
C LEU A 28 6.67 -4.87 -7.95
N GLU A 29 6.99 -5.42 -6.78
CA GLU A 29 6.43 -6.67 -6.30
C GLU A 29 5.33 -6.41 -5.27
N ILE A 30 4.17 -7.05 -5.44
CA ILE A 30 2.98 -6.83 -4.60
C ILE A 30 2.46 -8.18 -4.12
N THR A 31 2.49 -8.39 -2.81
CA THR A 31 1.89 -9.56 -2.15
C THR A 31 0.71 -9.11 -1.29
N ILE A 32 -0.48 -9.62 -1.59
CA ILE A 32 -1.71 -9.32 -0.83
C ILE A 32 -2.20 -10.59 -0.13
N ARG A 33 -2.39 -10.50 1.18
CA ARG A 33 -2.98 -11.54 2.02
C ARG A 33 -4.19 -10.93 2.73
N SER A 34 -5.38 -11.50 2.53
CA SER A 34 -6.62 -11.01 3.14
C SER A 34 -7.47 -12.16 3.64
N GLU A 35 -8.09 -12.00 4.81
CA GLU A 35 -9.08 -12.95 5.33
C GLU A 35 -10.36 -13.00 4.48
N VAL A 36 -10.68 -11.89 3.79
CA VAL A 36 -11.85 -11.75 2.93
C VAL A 36 -11.51 -11.86 1.43
N PHE A 37 -10.30 -12.34 1.10
CA PHE A 37 -9.78 -12.38 -0.28
C PHE A 37 -10.71 -13.14 -1.25
N LYS A 38 -11.39 -14.20 -0.79
CA LYS A 38 -12.30 -14.98 -1.64
C LYS A 38 -13.51 -14.17 -2.13
N GLN A 39 -13.93 -13.14 -1.40
CA GLN A 39 -15.10 -12.32 -1.72
C GLN A 39 -14.70 -10.98 -2.36
N PHE A 40 -13.61 -10.36 -1.88
CA PHE A 40 -13.21 -9.01 -2.26
C PHE A 40 -11.80 -8.89 -2.85
N GLY A 41 -11.11 -10.00 -3.13
CA GLY A 41 -9.71 -10.00 -3.57
C GLY A 41 -9.46 -9.17 -4.83
N GLU A 42 -10.36 -9.20 -5.81
CA GLU A 42 -10.27 -8.39 -7.02
C GLU A 42 -10.38 -6.89 -6.72
N GLN A 43 -11.34 -6.49 -5.87
CA GLN A 43 -11.54 -5.09 -5.48
C GLN A 43 -10.35 -4.57 -4.67
N ILE A 44 -9.87 -5.35 -3.69
CA ILE A 44 -8.67 -5.00 -2.90
C ILE A 44 -7.47 -4.80 -3.83
N ALA A 45 -7.24 -5.73 -4.77
CA ALA A 45 -6.14 -5.63 -5.72
C ALA A 45 -6.27 -4.42 -6.65
N ALA A 46 -7.49 -4.08 -7.08
CA ALA A 46 -7.77 -2.89 -7.88
C ALA A 46 -7.43 -1.61 -7.10
N VAL A 47 -7.94 -1.47 -5.87
CA VAL A 47 -7.68 -0.32 -4.99
C VAL A 47 -6.18 -0.14 -4.74
N VAL A 48 -5.47 -1.23 -4.46
CA VAL A 48 -4.01 -1.21 -4.27
C VAL A 48 -3.29 -0.72 -5.53
N LYS A 49 -3.61 -1.28 -6.70
CA LYS A 49 -2.99 -0.89 -7.98
C LYS A 49 -3.27 0.56 -8.35
N GLU A 50 -4.51 1.02 -8.19
CA GLU A 50 -4.90 2.41 -8.43
C GLU A 50 -4.12 3.37 -7.53
N THR A 51 -3.99 3.04 -6.24
CA THR A 51 -3.25 3.86 -5.28
C THR A 51 -1.77 3.95 -5.65
N LEU A 52 -1.17 2.83 -6.05
CA LEU A 52 0.23 2.78 -6.49
C LEU A 52 0.46 3.57 -7.76
N ALA A 53 -0.47 3.48 -8.72
CA ALA A 53 -0.43 4.25 -9.96
C ALA A 53 -0.56 5.76 -9.70
N ALA A 54 -1.48 6.17 -8.81
CA ALA A 54 -1.64 7.57 -8.42
C ALA A 54 -0.36 8.16 -7.78
N LEU A 55 0.33 7.36 -6.97
CA LEU A 55 1.63 7.72 -6.37
C LEU A 55 2.82 7.53 -7.33
N ASN A 56 2.56 7.04 -8.55
CA ASN A 56 3.55 6.69 -9.56
C ASN A 56 4.65 5.77 -9.00
N VAL A 57 4.32 4.80 -8.15
CA VAL A 57 5.32 3.86 -7.60
C VAL A 57 5.79 2.92 -8.70
N THR A 58 7.11 2.89 -8.95
CA THR A 58 7.73 2.14 -10.03
C THR A 58 8.66 1.03 -9.54
N GLN A 59 9.10 1.10 -8.28
CA GLN A 59 10.08 0.16 -7.75
C GLN A 59 9.93 -0.02 -6.24
N GLY A 60 9.95 -1.28 -5.79
CA GLY A 60 9.85 -1.66 -4.38
C GLY A 60 9.13 -2.99 -4.19
N GLU A 61 9.20 -3.52 -2.98
CA GLU A 61 8.40 -4.67 -2.54
C GLU A 61 7.32 -4.18 -1.57
N ILE A 62 6.09 -4.65 -1.75
CA ILE A 62 4.92 -4.27 -0.95
C ILE A 62 4.20 -5.52 -0.48
N VAL A 63 4.09 -5.67 0.83
CA VAL A 63 3.35 -6.75 1.47
C VAL A 63 2.17 -6.16 2.23
N ILE A 64 0.97 -6.67 1.95
CA ILE A 64 -0.29 -6.24 2.54
C ILE A 64 -0.92 -7.42 3.28
N GLU A 65 -1.18 -7.22 4.57
CA GLU A 65 -1.91 -8.16 5.43
C GLU A 65 -3.21 -7.47 5.88
N ASP A 66 -4.34 -7.92 5.33
CA ASP A 66 -5.66 -7.29 5.49
C ASP A 66 -6.62 -8.15 6.32
N LYS A 67 -7.34 -7.50 7.25
CA LYS A 67 -8.41 -8.10 8.06
C LYS A 67 -9.77 -7.46 7.77
N GLY A 68 -10.10 -7.32 6.48
CA GLY A 68 -11.39 -6.79 6.04
C GLY A 68 -11.48 -5.27 6.14
N ALA A 69 -10.39 -4.57 5.85
CA ALA A 69 -10.38 -3.11 5.82
C ALA A 69 -11.20 -2.57 4.65
N LEU A 70 -11.81 -1.41 4.85
CA LEU A 70 -12.52 -0.68 3.79
C LEU A 70 -11.53 -0.06 2.80
N ASP A 71 -11.98 0.18 1.57
CA ASP A 71 -11.17 0.78 0.50
C ASP A 71 -10.45 2.07 0.92
N CYS A 72 -11.13 2.94 1.68
CA CYS A 72 -10.52 4.19 2.18
C CYS A 72 -9.37 3.93 3.18
N VAL A 73 -9.49 2.88 3.99
CA VAL A 73 -8.46 2.48 4.96
C VAL A 73 -7.28 1.86 4.20
N ILE A 74 -7.54 1.00 3.22
CA ILE A 74 -6.52 0.42 2.34
C ILE A 74 -5.69 1.54 1.69
N ARG A 75 -6.36 2.52 1.06
CA ARG A 75 -5.70 3.68 0.44
C ARG A 75 -4.85 4.45 1.46
N ALA A 76 -5.42 4.80 2.61
CA ALA A 76 -4.74 5.60 3.61
C ALA A 76 -3.50 4.90 4.19
N ARG A 77 -3.60 3.61 4.52
CA ARG A 77 -2.45 2.84 5.07
C ARG A 77 -1.37 2.62 4.02
N LEU A 78 -1.77 2.31 2.79
CA LEU A 78 -0.83 2.12 1.68
C LEU A 78 -0.08 3.41 1.36
N GLN A 79 -0.78 4.54 1.24
CA GLN A 79 -0.18 5.86 1.09
C GLN A 79 0.80 6.14 2.23
N ALA A 80 0.39 5.97 3.49
CA ALA A 80 1.26 6.23 4.63
C ALA A 80 2.55 5.39 4.61
N ALA A 81 2.46 4.10 4.24
CA ALA A 81 3.64 3.23 4.15
C ALA A 81 4.57 3.66 3.00
N ILE A 82 4.03 3.91 1.81
CA ILE A 82 4.80 4.32 0.63
C ILE A 82 5.50 5.64 0.87
N LEU A 83 4.79 6.65 1.40
CA LEU A 83 5.36 7.97 1.64
C LEU A 83 6.49 7.92 2.68
N ARG A 84 6.33 7.09 3.72
CA ARG A 84 7.41 6.80 4.66
C ARG A 84 8.58 6.07 3.99
N GLY A 85 8.31 5.07 3.14
CA GLY A 85 9.34 4.26 2.48
C GLY A 85 10.08 4.98 1.35
N ALA A 86 9.46 5.96 0.70
CA ALA A 86 10.03 6.75 -0.39
C ALA A 86 10.83 7.98 0.10
N ASP A 87 10.77 8.29 1.40
CA ASP A 87 11.44 9.44 2.03
C ASP A 87 11.13 10.78 1.34
N ARG A 88 9.88 10.95 0.89
CA ARG A 88 9.40 12.17 0.22
C ARG A 88 8.71 13.09 1.22
N THR A 89 9.13 14.35 1.24
CA THR A 89 8.54 15.42 2.06
C THR A 89 7.68 16.37 1.23
N ASP A 90 7.72 16.26 -0.10
CA ASP A 90 7.10 17.16 -1.09
C ASP A 90 5.77 16.63 -1.65
N ILE A 91 4.89 16.12 -0.79
CA ILE A 91 3.66 15.44 -1.22
C ILE A 91 2.50 16.43 -1.28
N VAL A 92 1.90 16.58 -2.48
CA VAL A 92 0.69 17.39 -2.69
C VAL A 92 -0.54 16.51 -2.48
N TRP A 93 -1.09 16.54 -1.27
CA TRP A 93 -2.22 15.70 -0.86
C TRP A 93 -3.49 15.90 -1.71
N GLU A 94 -3.72 17.12 -2.22
CA GLU A 94 -4.87 17.46 -3.08
C GLU A 94 -4.90 16.68 -4.40
N LYS A 95 -3.75 16.19 -4.88
CA LYS A 95 -3.67 15.41 -6.13
C LYS A 95 -3.84 13.90 -5.93
N ILE A 96 -3.99 13.45 -4.69
CA ILE A 96 -3.92 12.05 -4.28
C ILE A 96 -5.26 11.58 -3.65
N SER A 97 -6.21 12.50 -3.41
CA SER A 97 -7.56 12.21 -2.90
C SER A 97 -8.55 11.83 -4.00
#